data_AF-A0AAV5FZ90-F1
#
_entry.id   AF-A0AAV5FZ90-F1
#
_cell.length_a   1.000
_cell.length_b   1.000
_cell.length_c   1.000
_cell.angle_alpha   90.00
_cell.angle_beta   90.00
_cell.angle_gamma   90.00
#
_symmetry.space_group_name_H-M   'P 1'
#
loop_
_entity.id
_entity.type
_entity.pdbx_description
1 polymer ?
#
loop_
_entity_poly.entity_id
_entity_poly.type
_entity_poly.pdbx_seq_one_letter_code
_entity_poly.pdbx_strand_id
1 'polypeptide(L)'
;MTPTDEEIDGIKAYIPRLRIARWSKGFKPVPIEKYDGQTNPREWLQLYSTTIRSAGGDSYVMANYLSICMDPAIWIWLTSLSEDSITSWGDLNRKLIESFQATYNRPGNHFDLTRIKQKTDEPLRDYIKQFLR
;
A
#
# COMPACT_ATOMS: atom_id res chain seq x y z
N MET A 1 -5.88 -17.79 -29.78
CA MET A 1 -6.18 -16.35 -29.74
C MET A 1 -5.00 -15.71 -29.04
N THR A 2 -4.22 -14.88 -29.73
CA THR A 2 -3.09 -14.16 -29.12
C THR A 2 -3.65 -13.01 -28.28
N PRO A 3 -3.18 -12.80 -27.04
CA PRO A 3 -3.60 -11.65 -26.27
C PRO A 3 -3.32 -10.36 -27.05
N THR A 4 -4.26 -9.43 -27.05
CA THR A 4 -4.03 -8.09 -27.60
C THR A 4 -2.98 -7.36 -26.76
N ASP A 5 -2.24 -6.40 -27.35
CA ASP A 5 -1.27 -5.61 -26.58
C ASP A 5 -1.94 -4.91 -25.36
N GLU A 6 -3.24 -4.58 -25.47
CA GLU A 6 -4.08 -4.05 -24.38
C GLU A 6 -4.40 -5.08 -23.28
N GLU A 7 -4.41 -6.38 -23.58
CA GLU A 7 -4.56 -7.45 -22.57
C GLU A 7 -3.28 -7.70 -21.78
N ILE A 8 -2.13 -7.29 -22.32
CA ILE A 8 -0.80 -7.41 -21.70
C ILE A 8 -0.46 -6.13 -20.92
N ASP A 9 -0.82 -4.96 -21.44
CA ASP A 9 -0.51 -3.66 -20.83
C ASP A 9 -1.63 -3.17 -19.90
N GLY A 10 -1.45 -3.42 -18.60
CA GLY A 10 -2.13 -2.68 -17.54
C GLY A 10 -2.82 -3.53 -16.48
N ILE A 11 -3.16 -2.87 -15.37
CA ILE A 11 -3.87 -3.52 -14.26
C ILE A 11 -5.34 -3.68 -14.65
N LYS A 12 -5.80 -4.92 -14.83
CA LYS A 12 -7.20 -5.23 -15.21
C LYS A 12 -8.24 -4.63 -14.26
N ALA A 13 -7.90 -4.50 -12.99
CA ALA A 13 -8.77 -3.86 -12.00
C ALA A 13 -9.04 -2.38 -12.30
N TYR A 14 -8.20 -1.72 -13.10
CA TYR A 14 -8.38 -0.32 -13.50
C TYR A 14 -9.28 -0.25 -14.70
N ILE A 15 -10.24 0.69 -14.70
CA ILE A 15 -10.98 1.02 -15.92
C ILE A 15 -10.02 1.51 -17.03
N PRO A 16 -10.37 1.34 -18.32
CA PRO A 16 -9.48 1.68 -19.43
C PRO A 16 -8.88 3.08 -19.34
N ARG A 17 -9.70 4.10 -19.02
CA ARG A 17 -9.22 5.49 -18.88
C ARG A 17 -8.15 5.68 -17.80
N LEU A 18 -8.17 4.87 -16.75
CA LEU A 18 -7.22 5.00 -15.63
C LEU A 18 -5.87 4.38 -16.00
N ARG A 19 -5.83 3.42 -16.92
CA ARG A 19 -4.59 2.79 -17.44
C ARG A 19 -3.75 3.76 -18.30
N ILE A 20 -4.35 4.82 -18.82
CA ILE A 20 -3.72 5.79 -19.74
C ILE A 20 -2.97 6.88 -18.94
N ALA A 21 -1.87 6.52 -18.27
CA ALA A 21 -0.99 7.51 -17.64
C ALA A 21 -0.17 8.28 -18.68
N ARG A 22 -0.23 9.62 -18.61
CA ARG A 22 0.64 10.49 -19.41
C ARG A 22 1.87 10.86 -18.58
N TRP A 23 2.95 10.12 -18.76
CA TRP A 23 4.23 10.41 -18.11
C TRP A 23 4.79 11.75 -18.60
N SER A 24 5.01 12.70 -17.68
CA SER A 24 5.62 13.99 -18.06
C SER A 24 7.07 13.75 -18.49
N LYS A 25 7.58 14.56 -19.45
CA LYS A 25 8.98 14.43 -19.92
C LYS A 25 10.03 14.60 -18.81
N GLY A 26 9.65 15.23 -17.70
CA GLY A 26 10.49 15.42 -16.52
C GLY A 26 10.24 14.42 -15.39
N PHE A 27 9.28 13.51 -15.54
CA PHE A 27 9.00 12.50 -14.51
C PHE A 27 10.20 11.56 -14.40
N LYS A 28 10.82 11.55 -13.22
CA LYS A 28 11.89 10.62 -12.90
C LYS A 28 11.39 9.69 -11.80
N PRO A 29 11.57 8.37 -11.95
CA PRO A 29 11.35 7.43 -10.85
C PRO A 29 12.09 7.93 -9.60
N VAL A 30 11.32 8.25 -8.56
CA VAL A 30 11.89 8.58 -7.26
C VAL A 30 12.02 7.28 -6.49
N PRO A 31 13.15 7.02 -5.81
CA PRO A 31 13.25 5.90 -4.88
C PRO A 31 12.20 6.09 -3.77
N ILE A 32 11.15 5.27 -3.82
CA ILE A 32 10.13 5.14 -2.79
C ILE A 32 10.20 3.70 -2.30
N GLU A 33 10.24 3.52 -0.99
CA GLU A 33 10.17 2.18 -0.40
C GLU A 33 8.88 1.48 -0.84
N LYS A 34 9.01 0.21 -1.23
CA LYS A 34 7.84 -0.57 -1.63
C LYS A 34 6.89 -0.72 -0.46
N TYR A 35 5.60 -0.70 -0.77
CA TYR A 35 4.58 -1.02 0.22
C TYR A 35 4.56 -2.53 0.47
N ASP A 36 4.83 -2.91 1.71
CA ASP A 36 4.96 -4.29 2.19
C ASP A 36 3.65 -4.85 2.79
N GLY A 37 2.61 -4.01 2.94
CA GLY A 37 1.36 -4.37 3.62
C GLY A 37 1.40 -4.35 5.15
N GLN A 38 2.56 -4.03 5.74
CA GLN A 38 2.76 -3.96 7.18
C GLN A 38 2.92 -2.52 7.68
N THR A 39 3.32 -1.60 6.81
CA THR A 39 3.35 -0.16 7.11
C THR A 39 1.92 0.42 7.17
N ASN A 40 1.69 1.49 7.94
CA ASN A 40 0.39 2.15 7.97
C ASN A 40 0.02 2.62 6.54
N PRO A 41 -1.06 2.08 5.93
CA PRO A 41 -1.38 2.36 4.53
C PRO A 41 -1.64 3.85 4.29
N ARG A 42 -2.18 4.58 5.28
CA ARG A 42 -2.48 6.00 5.13
C ARG A 42 -1.21 6.84 5.10
N GLU A 43 -0.27 6.58 6.01
CA GLU A 43 1.01 7.30 6.07
C GLU A 43 1.85 7.02 4.83
N TRP A 44 1.93 5.75 4.42
CA TRP A 44 2.66 5.37 3.22
C TRP A 44 2.07 6.02 1.96
N LEU A 45 0.73 6.00 1.78
CA LEU A 45 0.06 6.66 0.65
C LEU A 45 0.26 8.18 0.65
N GLN A 46 0.31 8.82 1.83
CA GLN A 46 0.60 10.24 1.95
C GLN A 46 2.01 10.57 1.45
N LEU A 47 3.02 9.83 1.92
CA LEU A 47 4.40 9.99 1.46
C LEU A 47 4.52 9.73 -0.04
N TYR A 48 3.98 8.60 -0.50
CA TYR A 48 3.96 8.21 -1.91
C TYR A 48 3.37 9.33 -2.79
N SER A 49 2.15 9.79 -2.47
CA SER A 49 1.47 10.78 -3.30
C SER A 49 2.16 12.14 -3.28
N THR A 50 2.80 12.53 -2.17
CA THR A 50 3.58 13.77 -2.07
C THR A 50 4.82 13.70 -2.95
N THR A 51 5.53 12.57 -2.95
CA THR A 51 6.70 12.34 -3.78
C THR A 51 6.36 12.39 -5.27
N ILE A 52 5.30 11.71 -5.70
CA ILE A 52 4.87 11.70 -7.10
C ILE A 52 4.40 13.08 -7.55
N ARG A 53 3.65 13.83 -6.72
CA ARG A 53 3.29 15.23 -7.03
C ARG A 53 4.51 16.11 -7.21
N SER A 54 5.51 15.96 -6.35
CA SER A 54 6.75 16.73 -6.42
C SER A 54 7.54 16.45 -7.70
N ALA A 55 7.40 15.25 -8.27
CA ALA A 55 7.93 14.89 -9.59
C ALA A 55 7.03 15.31 -10.78
N GLY A 56 5.95 16.07 -10.51
CA GLY A 56 5.01 16.54 -11.53
C GLY A 56 3.99 15.49 -12.00
N GLY A 57 3.79 14.42 -11.22
CA GLY A 57 2.80 13.38 -11.52
C GLY A 57 1.38 13.77 -11.10
N ASP A 58 0.41 13.44 -11.94
CA ASP A 58 -1.02 13.58 -11.66
C ASP A 58 -1.61 12.30 -11.02
N SER A 59 -2.93 12.26 -10.83
CA SER A 59 -3.61 11.08 -10.27
C SER A 59 -3.52 9.81 -11.14
N TYR A 60 -3.37 9.95 -12.45
CA TYR A 60 -3.22 8.81 -13.36
C TYR A 60 -1.81 8.25 -13.24
N VAL A 61 -0.80 9.12 -13.20
CA VAL A 61 0.59 8.75 -12.91
C VAL A 61 0.69 8.05 -11.55
N MET A 62 0.03 8.57 -10.52
CA MET A 62 -0.03 7.91 -9.21
C MET A 62 -0.63 6.51 -9.30
N ALA A 63 -1.80 6.34 -9.91
CA ALA A 63 -2.42 5.02 -10.00
C ALA A 63 -1.53 3.99 -10.72
N ASN A 64 -0.88 4.38 -11.81
CA ASN A 64 -0.08 3.46 -12.60
C ASN A 64 1.30 3.19 -12.00
N TYR A 65 1.97 4.22 -11.46
CA TYR A 65 3.29 4.06 -10.84
C TYR A 65 3.22 3.29 -9.52
N LEU A 66 2.08 3.31 -8.81
CA LEU A 66 1.88 2.59 -7.55
C LEU A 66 2.22 1.11 -7.68
N SER A 67 1.87 0.51 -8.83
CA SER A 67 2.10 -0.91 -9.12
C SER A 67 3.58 -1.33 -9.03
N ILE A 68 4.50 -0.42 -9.32
CA ILE A 68 5.95 -0.62 -9.26
C ILE A 68 6.46 -0.50 -7.81
N CYS A 69 5.76 0.29 -7.00
CA CYS A 69 6.05 0.54 -5.58
C CYS A 69 5.32 -0.44 -4.66
N MET A 70 4.91 -1.61 -5.16
CA MET A 70 4.30 -2.67 -4.35
C MET A 70 5.24 -3.86 -4.20
N ASP A 71 5.19 -4.49 -3.03
CA ASP A 71 5.74 -5.83 -2.87
C ASP A 71 4.88 -6.88 -3.58
N PRO A 72 5.46 -8.06 -3.91
CA PRO A 72 4.78 -9.08 -4.70
C PRO A 72 3.40 -9.49 -4.16
N ALA A 73 3.25 -9.61 -2.84
CA ALA A 73 1.97 -9.98 -2.22
C ALA A 73 0.87 -8.92 -2.45
N ILE A 74 1.24 -7.63 -2.39
CA ILE A 74 0.30 -6.52 -2.59
C ILE A 74 -0.04 -6.38 -4.08
N TRP A 75 0.94 -6.62 -4.95
CA TRP A 75 0.71 -6.67 -6.39
C TRP A 75 -0.27 -7.81 -6.78
N ILE A 76 -0.11 -9.01 -6.19
CA ILE A 76 -1.06 -10.11 -6.39
C ILE A 76 -2.46 -9.72 -5.95
N TRP A 77 -2.62 -9.09 -4.77
CA TRP A 77 -3.91 -8.57 -4.34
C TRP A 77 -4.52 -7.61 -5.37
N LEU A 78 -3.75 -6.62 -5.85
CA LEU A 78 -4.23 -5.63 -6.82
C LEU A 78 -4.72 -6.28 -8.12
N THR A 79 -4.01 -7.28 -8.61
CA THR A 79 -4.37 -8.01 -9.84
C THR A 79 -5.51 -9.02 -9.65
N SER A 80 -5.81 -9.42 -8.41
CA SER A 80 -6.94 -10.30 -8.09
C SER A 80 -8.29 -9.59 -7.97
N LEU A 81 -8.28 -8.26 -7.94
CA LEU A 81 -9.51 -7.48 -7.89
C LEU A 81 -10.32 -7.64 -9.18
N SER A 82 -11.65 -7.53 -9.05
CA SER A 82 -12.55 -7.58 -10.21
C SER A 82 -12.14 -6.55 -11.26
N GLU A 83 -12.27 -6.94 -12.53
CA GLU A 83 -12.01 -6.09 -13.67
C GLU A 83 -12.79 -4.78 -13.56
N ASP A 84 -12.14 -3.68 -13.95
CA ASP A 84 -12.74 -2.34 -13.98
C ASP A 84 -13.30 -1.82 -12.63
N SER A 85 -12.97 -2.48 -11.52
CA SER A 85 -13.48 -2.12 -10.19
C SER A 85 -12.84 -0.88 -9.56
N ILE A 86 -11.77 -0.36 -10.14
CA ILE A 86 -11.04 0.84 -9.71
C ILE A 86 -11.21 1.92 -10.77
N THR A 87 -11.97 2.96 -10.42
CA THR A 87 -12.35 4.01 -11.38
C THR A 87 -11.55 5.29 -11.24
N SER A 88 -10.77 5.41 -10.16
CA SER A 88 -9.99 6.59 -9.80
C SER A 88 -8.84 6.26 -8.83
N TRP A 89 -7.89 7.19 -8.69
CA TRP A 89 -6.88 7.15 -7.61
C TRP A 89 -7.52 7.09 -6.22
N GLY A 90 -8.65 7.77 -6.01
CA GLY A 90 -9.39 7.73 -4.75
C GLY A 90 -9.93 6.35 -4.42
N ASP A 91 -10.49 5.64 -5.41
CA ASP A 91 -10.99 4.27 -5.23
C ASP A 91 -9.88 3.28 -4.89
N LEU A 92 -8.74 3.41 -5.57
CA LEU A 92 -7.56 2.60 -5.31
C LEU A 92 -7.07 2.79 -3.86
N ASN A 93 -6.92 4.04 -3.42
CA ASN A 93 -6.52 4.36 -2.05
C ASN A 93 -7.49 3.76 -1.03
N ARG A 94 -8.79 3.94 -1.27
CA ARG A 94 -9.84 3.42 -0.38
C ARG A 94 -9.74 1.90 -0.26
N LYS A 95 -9.67 1.17 -1.37
CA LYS A 95 -9.56 -0.30 -1.37
C LYS A 95 -8.27 -0.79 -0.72
N LEU A 96 -7.14 -0.12 -0.96
CA LEU A 96 -5.86 -0.46 -0.34
C LEU A 96 -5.93 -0.27 1.17
N ILE A 97 -6.45 0.87 1.63
CA ILE A 97 -6.66 1.13 3.05
C ILE A 97 -7.60 0.10 3.65
N GLU A 98 -8.78 -0.15 3.06
CA GLU A 98 -9.73 -1.14 3.57
C GLU A 98 -9.12 -2.55 3.68
N SER A 99 -8.24 -2.93 2.76
CA SER A 99 -7.62 -4.25 2.72
C SER A 99 -6.49 -4.43 3.73
N PHE A 100 -5.70 -3.38 3.97
CA PHE A 100 -4.45 -3.48 4.76
C PHE A 100 -4.42 -2.63 6.05
N GLN A 101 -5.45 -1.83 6.31
CA GLN A 101 -5.57 -1.09 7.58
C GLN A 101 -5.73 -2.03 8.77
N ALA A 102 -6.37 -3.19 8.59
CA ALA A 102 -6.57 -4.19 9.63
C ALA A 102 -5.36 -5.13 9.82
N THR A 103 -4.53 -5.29 8.79
CA THR A 103 -3.27 -6.07 8.86
C THR A 103 -2.14 -5.28 9.49
N TYR A 104 -2.30 -3.96 9.60
CA TYR A 104 -1.43 -3.08 10.36
C TYR A 104 -1.51 -3.41 11.86
N ASN A 105 -0.61 -4.29 12.33
CA ASN A 105 -0.27 -4.37 13.73
C ASN A 105 0.59 -3.15 14.06
N ARG A 106 -0.05 -2.11 14.60
CA ARG A 106 0.68 -0.97 15.17
C ARG A 106 1.77 -1.52 16.10
N PRO A 107 3.06 -1.16 15.92
CA PRO A 107 4.07 -1.45 16.92
C PRO A 107 3.53 -0.93 18.25
N GLY A 108 3.46 -1.79 19.28
CA GLY A 108 2.87 -1.44 20.57
C GLY A 108 3.37 -0.07 20.99
N ASN A 109 2.47 0.90 21.09
CA ASN A 109 2.89 2.24 21.45
C ASN A 109 3.22 2.27 22.96
N HIS A 110 3.87 3.32 23.47
CA HIS A 110 4.18 3.41 24.90
C HIS A 110 2.93 3.29 25.80
N PHE A 111 1.73 3.66 25.33
CA PHE A 111 0.47 3.42 26.07
C PHE A 111 0.09 1.94 26.14
N ASP A 112 0.43 1.11 25.15
CA ASP A 112 0.23 -0.35 25.23
C ASP A 112 1.13 -0.95 26.33
N LEU A 113 2.35 -0.41 26.53
CA LEU A 113 3.23 -0.79 27.63
C LEU A 113 2.64 -0.44 29.01
N THR A 114 1.86 0.64 29.13
CA THR A 114 1.20 1.00 30.40
C THR A 114 0.10 0.02 30.84
N ARG A 115 -0.34 -0.86 29.92
CA ARG A 115 -1.35 -1.90 30.18
C ARG A 115 -0.73 -3.24 30.55
N ILE A 116 0.58 -3.42 30.35
CA ILE A 116 1.33 -4.62 30.72
C ILE A 116 1.70 -4.54 32.20
N LYS A 117 0.86 -5.14 33.06
CA LYS A 117 1.14 -5.32 34.49
C LYS A 117 1.46 -6.78 34.76
N GLN A 118 2.55 -7.03 35.47
CA GLN A 118 2.90 -8.36 35.94
C GLN A 118 1.75 -8.89 36.83
N LYS A 119 1.25 -10.08 36.53
CA LYS A 119 0.24 -10.72 37.38
C LYS A 119 0.91 -11.33 38.63
N THR A 120 0.15 -11.47 39.71
CA THR A 120 0.66 -11.92 41.02
C THR A 120 1.36 -13.29 40.97
N ASP A 121 0.99 -14.13 40.00
CA ASP A 121 1.53 -15.49 39.80
C ASP A 121 2.33 -15.64 38.50
N GLU A 122 2.72 -14.53 37.85
CA GLU A 122 3.49 -14.57 36.61
C GLU A 122 5.00 -14.56 36.87
N PRO A 123 5.74 -15.60 36.46
CA PRO A 123 7.19 -15.61 36.57
C PRO A 123 7.79 -14.49 35.71
N LEU A 124 8.81 -13.81 36.25
CA LEU A 124 9.45 -12.63 35.65
C LEU A 124 9.88 -12.85 34.19
N ARG A 125 10.30 -14.07 33.84
CA ARG A 125 10.70 -14.44 32.48
C ARG A 125 9.54 -14.33 31.48
N ASP A 126 8.32 -14.66 31.87
CA ASP A 126 7.16 -14.61 30.99
C ASP A 126 6.59 -13.19 30.89
N TYR A 127 6.71 -12.40 31.95
CA TYR A 127 6.45 -10.95 31.92
C TYR A 127 7.38 -10.24 30.94
N ILE A 128 8.70 -10.49 30.99
CA ILE A 128 9.69 -9.86 30.10
C ILE A 128 9.44 -10.21 28.63
N LYS A 129 8.97 -11.43 28.32
CA LYS A 129 8.62 -11.82 26.94
C LYS A 129 7.47 -10.98 26.35
N GLN A 130 6.62 -10.38 27.18
CA GLN A 130 5.56 -9.50 26.70
C GLN A 130 6.08 -8.13 26.25
N PHE A 131 7.27 -7.71 26.72
CA PHE A 131 7.95 -6.48 26.29
C PHE A 131 8.79 -6.66 25.03
N LEU A 132 9.12 -7.89 24.68
CA LEU A 132 10.01 -8.23 23.56
C LEU A 132 9.25 -8.64 22.28
N ARG A 133 7.95 -8.36 22.21
CA ARG A 133 7.09 -8.63 21.05
C ARG A 133 6.95 -7.40 20.14
#